data_AF-A0A662I2D7-F1
#
_entry.id   AF-A0A662I2D7-F1
#
_cell.length_a   1.000
_cell.length_b   1.000
_cell.length_c   1.000
_cell.angle_alpha   90.00
_cell.angle_beta   90.00
_cell.angle_gamma   90.00
#
_symmetry.space_group_name_H-M   'P 1'
#
loop_
_entity.id
_entity.type
_entity.pdbx_description
1 polymer ?
#
loop_
_entity_poly.entity_id
_entity_poly.type
_entity_poly.pdbx_seq_one_letter_code
_entity_poly.pdbx_strand_id
1 'polypeptide(L)'
;MDDEEIVDMAVAVAGRMAAAARSRQISVKLSTIVRYAYIALRYRTVNLRRLRGLTARVRPPQRVLSRYVHDAVAEAVSRRLGAQVVWRRGRRYLVIRKV
;
A
#
# COMPACT_ATOMS: atom_id res chain seq x y z
N MET A 1 -6.00 -14.88 -5.97
CA MET A 1 -5.29 -13.77 -5.34
C MET A 1 -4.32 -14.36 -4.36
N ASP A 2 -3.13 -14.64 -4.85
CA ASP A 2 -2.02 -15.07 -4.02
C ASP A 2 -1.45 -13.86 -3.25
N ASP A 3 -0.49 -14.11 -2.36
CA ASP A 3 0.15 -13.03 -1.58
C ASP A 3 1.15 -12.23 -2.44
N GLU A 4 1.71 -12.83 -3.48
CA GLU A 4 2.68 -12.21 -4.37
C GLU A 4 2.05 -11.11 -5.25
N GLU A 5 0.88 -11.38 -5.84
CA GLU A 5 0.03 -10.44 -6.57
C GLU A 5 -0.31 -9.23 -5.69
N ILE A 6 -0.61 -9.46 -4.41
CA ILE A 6 -0.89 -8.37 -3.46
C ILE A 6 0.35 -7.53 -3.21
N VAL A 7 1.50 -8.17 -3.03
CA VAL A 7 2.78 -7.47 -2.82
C VAL A 7 3.13 -6.62 -4.04
N ASP A 8 3.03 -7.16 -5.24
CA ASP A 8 3.32 -6.45 -6.48
C ASP A 8 2.35 -5.29 -6.70
N MET A 9 1.05 -5.53 -6.49
CA MET A 9 0.05 -4.46 -6.59
C MET A 9 0.26 -3.39 -5.51
N ALA A 10 0.70 -3.77 -4.31
CA ALA A 10 1.01 -2.82 -3.25
C ALA A 10 2.17 -1.89 -3.64
N VAL A 11 3.20 -2.42 -4.29
CA VAL A 11 4.29 -1.61 -4.86
C VAL A 11 3.77 -0.65 -5.92
N ALA A 12 2.94 -1.13 -6.86
CA ALA A 12 2.36 -0.29 -7.91
C ALA A 12 1.48 0.84 -7.32
N VAL A 13 0.63 0.52 -6.34
CA VAL A 13 -0.22 1.48 -5.64
C VAL A 13 0.62 2.50 -4.86
N ALA A 14 1.63 2.05 -4.11
CA ALA A 14 2.51 2.92 -3.35
C ALA A 14 3.29 3.88 -4.26
N GLY A 15 3.82 3.39 -5.38
CA GLY A 15 4.48 4.21 -6.39
C GLY A 15 3.52 5.24 -6.99
N ARG A 16 2.29 4.86 -7.29
CA ARG A 16 1.27 5.79 -7.80
C ARG A 16 0.85 6.84 -6.77
N MET A 17 0.77 6.48 -5.48
CA MET A 17 0.56 7.45 -4.39
C MET A 17 1.71 8.44 -4.30
N ALA A 18 2.96 7.96 -4.39
CA ALA A 18 4.15 8.81 -4.34
C ALA A 18 4.19 9.79 -5.53
N ALA A 19 3.96 9.29 -6.75
CA ALA A 19 3.92 10.11 -7.95
C ALA A 19 2.81 11.18 -7.91
N ALA A 20 1.63 10.83 -7.41
CA ALA A 20 0.48 11.75 -7.35
C ALA A 20 0.55 12.76 -6.19
N ALA A 21 1.45 12.58 -5.22
CA ALA A 21 1.60 13.49 -4.10
C ALA A 21 2.07 14.87 -4.56
N ARG A 22 1.79 15.93 -3.81
CA ARG A 22 2.36 17.26 -4.09
C ARG A 22 3.75 17.42 -3.48
N SER A 23 3.92 16.94 -2.24
CA SER A 23 5.17 17.03 -1.48
C SER A 23 6.29 16.16 -2.08
N ARG A 24 7.54 16.49 -1.75
CA ARG A 24 8.74 15.67 -2.07
C ARG A 24 8.78 14.34 -1.32
N GLN A 25 7.96 14.18 -0.30
CA GLN A 25 7.85 12.98 0.51
C GLN A 25 6.39 12.71 0.88
N ILE A 26 5.99 11.44 0.90
CA ILE A 26 4.74 10.99 1.49
C ILE A 26 4.97 10.05 2.65
N SER A 27 4.01 10.00 3.57
CA SER A 27 3.94 9.03 4.65
C SER A 27 2.55 8.40 4.62
N VAL A 28 2.47 7.10 4.33
CA VAL A 28 1.21 6.38 4.20
C VAL A 28 1.21 5.19 5.14
N LYS A 29 0.10 4.97 5.84
CA LYS A 29 -0.05 3.78 6.69
C LYS A 29 0.11 2.53 5.84
N LEU A 30 0.92 1.58 6.29
CA LEU A 30 1.13 0.30 5.62
C LEU A 30 -0.20 -0.44 5.37
N SER A 31 -1.10 -0.44 6.35
CA SER A 31 -2.43 -1.04 6.23
C SER A 31 -3.32 -0.38 5.15
N THR A 32 -3.08 0.90 4.83
CA THR A 32 -3.79 1.56 3.73
C THR A 32 -3.30 1.06 2.39
N ILE A 33 -1.98 0.88 2.23
CA ILE A 33 -1.39 0.33 1.01
C ILE A 33 -1.88 -1.10 0.79
N VAL A 34 -1.83 -1.96 1.81
CA VAL A 34 -2.34 -3.35 1.74
C VAL A 34 -3.82 -3.39 1.34
N ARG A 35 -4.67 -2.57 1.97
CA ARG A 35 -6.10 -2.48 1.61
C ARG A 35 -6.31 -2.03 0.17
N TYR A 36 -5.56 -1.02 -0.27
CA TYR A 36 -5.67 -0.51 -1.62
C TYR A 36 -5.19 -1.52 -2.65
N ALA A 37 -4.13 -2.29 -2.36
CA ALA A 37 -3.64 -3.34 -3.24
C ALA A 37 -4.70 -4.43 -3.49
N TYR A 38 -5.33 -4.92 -2.42
CA TYR A 38 -6.43 -5.88 -2.55
C TYR A 38 -7.59 -5.35 -3.39
N ILE A 39 -8.04 -4.12 -3.11
CA ILE A 39 -9.14 -3.48 -3.86
C ILE A 39 -8.71 -3.27 -5.33
N ALA A 40 -7.47 -2.87 -5.56
CA ALA A 40 -6.94 -2.64 -6.90
C ALA A 40 -6.94 -3.93 -7.73
N LEU A 41 -6.54 -5.06 -7.15
CA LEU A 41 -6.62 -6.37 -7.80
C LEU A 41 -8.06 -6.80 -8.04
N ARG A 42 -8.92 -6.70 -7.02
CA ARG A 42 -10.33 -7.12 -7.09
C ARG A 42 -11.13 -6.34 -8.12
N TYR A 43 -10.86 -5.04 -8.28
CA TYR A 43 -11.60 -4.14 -9.16
C TYR A 43 -10.79 -3.66 -10.37
N ARG A 44 -9.62 -4.27 -10.61
CA ARG A 44 -8.70 -3.98 -11.72
C ARG A 44 -8.47 -2.48 -11.94
N THR A 45 -8.16 -1.76 -10.87
CA THR A 45 -7.97 -0.30 -10.93
C THR A 45 -6.91 0.22 -9.95
N VAL A 46 -6.02 1.09 -10.43
CA VAL A 46 -5.04 1.81 -9.59
C VAL A 46 -5.39 3.30 -9.44
N ASN A 47 -6.60 3.70 -9.82
CA ASN A 47 -7.07 5.06 -9.66
C ASN A 47 -7.29 5.37 -8.18
N LEU A 48 -6.44 6.23 -7.60
CA LEU A 48 -6.43 6.52 -6.17
C LEU A 48 -7.76 7.09 -5.64
N ARG A 49 -8.49 7.87 -6.45
CA ARG A 49 -9.81 8.41 -6.07
C ARG A 49 -10.84 7.27 -5.97
N ARG A 50 -10.84 6.36 -6.95
CA ARG A 50 -11.72 5.18 -6.95
C ARG A 50 -11.38 4.24 -5.79
N LEU A 51 -10.10 3.96 -5.56
CA LEU A 51 -9.64 3.13 -4.44
C LEU A 51 -10.11 3.68 -3.10
N ARG A 52 -9.99 4.99 -2.87
CA ARG A 52 -10.46 5.66 -1.65
C ARG A 52 -11.96 5.49 -1.44
N GLY A 53 -12.77 5.67 -2.49
CA GLY A 53 -14.22 5.47 -2.41
C GLY A 53 -14.60 4.02 -2.10
N LEU A 54 -13.88 3.05 -2.65
CA LEU A 54 -14.11 1.62 -2.42
C LEU A 54 -13.64 1.16 -1.04
N THR A 55 -12.66 1.81 -0.42
CA THR A 55 -12.11 1.37 0.88
C THR A 55 -13.14 1.41 2.01
N ALA A 56 -14.17 2.25 1.89
CA ALA A 56 -15.26 2.34 2.86
C ALA A 56 -16.26 1.17 2.74
N ARG A 57 -16.32 0.50 1.59
CA ARG A 57 -17.35 -0.52 1.27
C ARG A 57 -16.77 -1.93 1.13
N VAL A 58 -15.47 -2.04 0.85
CA VAL A 58 -14.80 -3.30 0.56
C VAL A 58 -13.80 -3.62 1.67
N ARG A 59 -14.06 -4.72 2.38
CA ARG A 59 -13.17 -5.23 3.42
C ARG A 59 -12.30 -6.37 2.86
N PRO A 60 -10.96 -6.29 2.92
CA PRO A 60 -10.13 -7.43 2.58
C PRO A 60 -10.34 -8.59 3.56
N PRO A 61 -10.20 -9.85 3.11
CA PRO A 61 -10.25 -11.01 3.98
C PRO A 61 -9.08 -11.00 4.98
N GLN A 62 -9.25 -11.67 6.12
CA GLN A 62 -8.26 -11.66 7.21
C GLN A 62 -6.87 -12.14 6.77
N ARG A 63 -6.80 -13.11 5.85
CA ARG A 63 -5.53 -13.59 5.27
C ARG A 63 -4.68 -12.45 4.67
N VAL A 64 -5.31 -11.52 3.97
CA VAL A 64 -4.67 -10.34 3.37
C VAL A 64 -4.27 -9.32 4.42
N LEU A 65 -5.00 -9.25 5.53
CA LEU A 65 -4.70 -8.35 6.64
C LEU A 65 -3.69 -8.94 7.63
N SER A 66 -3.14 -10.13 7.36
CA SER A 66 -2.19 -10.80 8.21
C SER A 66 -0.89 -10.02 8.37
N ARG A 67 -0.17 -10.26 9.48
CA ARG A 67 1.16 -9.70 9.71
C ARG A 67 2.13 -10.07 8.59
N TYR A 68 2.06 -11.30 8.11
CA TYR A 68 2.90 -11.81 7.01
C TYR A 68 2.78 -10.95 5.74
N VAL A 69 1.55 -10.71 5.26
CA VAL A 69 1.33 -9.87 4.07
C VAL A 69 1.80 -8.44 4.29
N HIS A 70 1.57 -7.88 5.48
CA HIS A 70 2.07 -6.54 5.78
C HIS A 70 3.60 -6.47 5.78
N ASP A 71 4.28 -7.47 6.33
CA ASP A 71 5.73 -7.53 6.39
C ASP A 71 6.32 -7.66 4.97
N ALA A 72 5.77 -8.56 4.15
CA ALA A 72 6.17 -8.72 2.75
C ALA A 72 5.95 -7.45 1.91
N VAL A 73 4.82 -6.76 2.11
CA VAL A 73 4.56 -5.46 1.45
C VAL A 73 5.55 -4.40 1.90
N ALA A 74 5.85 -4.32 3.20
CA ALA A 74 6.81 -3.34 3.71
C ALA A 74 8.19 -3.56 3.11
N GLU A 75 8.67 -4.81 3.10
CA GLU A 75 9.95 -5.18 2.51
C GLU A 75 10.00 -4.86 1.01
N ALA A 76 8.99 -5.29 0.23
CA ALA A 76 8.97 -5.06 -1.20
C ALA A 76 8.92 -3.58 -1.57
N VAL A 77 8.12 -2.77 -0.86
CA VAL A 77 8.03 -1.32 -1.08
C VAL A 77 9.33 -0.63 -0.67
N SER A 78 9.95 -1.04 0.44
CA SER A 78 11.26 -0.54 0.85
C SER A 78 12.34 -0.84 -0.19
N ARG A 79 12.42 -2.08 -0.66
CA ARG A 79 13.41 -2.53 -1.66
C ARG A 79 13.22 -1.85 -3.01
N ARG A 80 11.98 -1.76 -3.51
CA ARG A 80 11.70 -1.30 -4.88
C ARG A 80 11.50 0.21 -5.01
N LEU A 81 11.07 0.89 -3.95
CA LEU A 81 10.77 2.34 -3.96
C LEU A 81 11.63 3.15 -2.96
N GLY A 82 12.63 2.54 -2.33
CA GLY A 82 13.47 3.21 -1.33
C GLY A 82 12.69 3.69 -0.10
N ALA A 83 11.58 3.04 0.22
CA ALA A 83 10.72 3.45 1.32
C ALA A 83 11.31 3.13 2.69
N GLN A 84 11.13 4.03 3.66
CA GLN A 84 11.48 3.80 5.06
C GLN A 84 10.25 3.39 5.86
N VAL A 85 10.36 2.32 6.65
CA VAL A 85 9.31 1.92 7.60
C VAL A 85 9.47 2.74 8.88
N VAL A 86 8.45 3.50 9.24
CA VAL A 86 8.44 4.32 10.47
C VAL A 86 7.25 3.93 11.34
N TRP A 87 7.52 3.75 12.63
CA TRP A 87 6.48 3.53 13.63
C TRP A 87 5.98 4.86 14.19
N ARG A 88 4.66 5.08 14.18
CA ARG A 88 4.02 6.24 14.81
C ARG A 88 2.76 5.79 15.54
N ARG A 89 2.72 6.01 16.86
CA ARG A 89 1.58 5.64 17.73
C ARG A 89 1.14 4.18 17.52
N GLY A 90 2.10 3.25 17.54
CA GLY A 90 1.86 1.81 17.36
C GLY A 90 1.47 1.36 15.94
N ARG A 91 1.54 2.25 14.93
CA ARG A 91 1.20 1.93 13.53
C ARG A 91 2.43 2.09 12.64
N ARG A 92 2.56 1.20 11.66
CA ARG A 92 3.60 1.28 10.62
C ARG A 92 3.18 2.20 9.47
N TYR A 93 4.08 3.07 9.08
CA TYR A 93 3.98 3.94 7.92
C TYR A 93 5.14 3.65 6.98
N LEU A 94 4.87 3.68 5.69
CA LEU A 94 5.89 3.73 4.65
C LEU A 94 6.11 5.19 4.27
N VAL A 95 7.34 5.67 4.47
CA VAL A 95 7.79 6.99 4.08
C VAL A 95 8.53 6.87 2.76
N ILE A 96 7.97 7.44 1.71
CA ILE A 96 8.51 7.35 0.34
C ILE A 96 8.93 8.75 -0.08
N ARG A 97 10.19 8.90 -0.50
CA ARG A 97 10.72 10.14 -1.07
C ARG A 97 10.62 10.07 -2.59
N LYS A 98 10.24 11.18 -3.22
CA LYS A 98 10.34 11.31 -4.67
C LYS A 98 11.81 11.45 -5.03
N VAL A 99 12.22 10.72 -6.07
CA VAL A 99 13.48 10.97 -6.77
C VAL A 99 13.33 12.23 -7.59
#